data_AF-A0A352NNN4-F1
#
_entry.id   AF-A0A352NNN4-F1
#
_cell.length_a   1.000
_cell.length_b   1.000
_cell.length_c   1.000
_cell.angle_alpha   90.00
_cell.angle_beta   90.00
_cell.angle_gamma   90.00
#
_symmetry.space_group_name_H-M   'P 1'
#
loop_
_entity.id
_entity.type
_entity.pdbx_description
1 polymer ?
#
loop_
_entity_poly.entity_id
_entity_poly.type
_entity_poly.pdbx_seq_one_letter_code
_entity_poly.pdbx_strand_id
1 'polypeptide(L)'
;MDTILSMFDPAVLIGLKVAFFAILGDAALGWLFAFSQGSFDIREVPRFLRTNLLPYMGALVITALLSLLGDDYKAVFFVVTAIVTAKFGVEALKDKLVRYFKPTSEP
;
A
#
# COMPACT_ATOMS: atom_id res chain seq x y z
N MET A 1 14.99 -17.94 -8.81
CA MET A 1 13.96 -17.03 -8.26
C MET A 1 12.55 -17.57 -8.52
N ASP A 2 12.32 -18.30 -9.62
CA ASP A 2 11.01 -18.86 -9.98
C ASP A 2 10.45 -19.90 -8.99
N THR A 3 11.32 -20.62 -8.28
CA THR A 3 10.91 -21.74 -7.40
C THR A 3 10.11 -21.31 -6.17
N ILE A 4 10.35 -20.12 -5.61
CA ILE A 4 9.64 -19.65 -4.41
C ILE A 4 8.28 -19.09 -4.77
N LEU A 5 8.20 -18.31 -5.84
CA LEU A 5 6.94 -17.71 -6.28
C LEU A 5 5.95 -18.78 -6.75
N SER A 6 6.43 -19.88 -7.34
CA SER A 6 5.57 -21.00 -7.74
C SER A 6 4.93 -21.77 -6.57
N MET A 7 5.39 -21.56 -5.33
CA MET A 7 4.77 -22.18 -4.15
C MET A 7 3.46 -21.50 -3.75
N PHE A 8 3.25 -20.25 -4.16
CA PHE A 8 2.07 -19.47 -3.80
C PHE A 8 0.95 -19.69 -4.81
N ASP A 9 -0.29 -19.64 -4.30
CA ASP A 9 -1.45 -19.50 -5.16
C ASP A 9 -1.35 -18.20 -5.99
N PRO A 10 -1.64 -18.24 -7.31
CA PRO A 10 -1.63 -17.05 -8.17
C PRO A 10 -2.45 -15.87 -7.61
N ALA A 11 -3.58 -16.15 -6.95
CA ALA A 11 -4.42 -15.12 -6.34
C ALA A 11 -3.74 -14.43 -5.15
N VAL A 12 -2.94 -15.17 -4.37
CA VAL A 12 -2.13 -14.58 -3.28
C VAL A 12 -1.09 -13.63 -3.85
N LEU A 13 -0.39 -14.04 -4.91
CA LEU A 13 0.58 -13.19 -5.59
C LEU A 13 -0.05 -11.95 -6.21
N ILE A 14 -1.23 -12.07 -6.81
CA ILE A 14 -1.98 -10.93 -7.36
C ILE A 14 -2.37 -9.99 -6.23
N GLY A 15 -2.93 -10.50 -5.12
CA GLY A 15 -3.30 -9.69 -3.96
C GLY A 15 -2.11 -8.91 -3.39
N LEU A 16 -0.96 -9.57 -3.26
CA LEU A 16 0.27 -8.95 -2.76
C LEU A 16 0.76 -7.83 -3.70
N LYS A 17 0.74 -8.07 -5.02
CA LYS A 17 1.09 -7.05 -6.02
C LYS A 17 0.17 -5.84 -5.94
N VAL A 18 -1.15 -6.06 -5.90
CA VAL A 18 -2.14 -4.97 -5.83
C VAL A 18 -1.93 -4.13 -4.57
N ALA A 19 -1.76 -4.77 -3.42
CA ALA A 19 -1.54 -4.06 -2.17
C ALA A 19 -0.21 -3.26 -2.20
N PHE A 20 0.86 -3.83 -2.75
CA PHE A 20 2.14 -3.13 -2.90
C PHE A 20 2.02 -1.92 -3.84
N PHE A 21 1.31 -2.05 -4.95
CA PHE A 21 1.05 -0.92 -5.84
C PHE A 21 0.22 0.17 -5.16
N ALA A 22 -0.77 -0.19 -4.34
CA ALA A 22 -1.53 0.79 -3.57
C ALA A 22 -0.63 1.55 -2.56
N ILE A 23 0.16 0.81 -1.78
CA ILE A 23 1.11 1.35 -0.79
C ILE A 23 2.13 2.29 -1.43
N LEU A 24 2.81 1.82 -2.48
CA LEU A 24 3.84 2.61 -3.17
C LEU A 24 3.22 3.77 -3.94
N GLY A 25 2.04 3.55 -4.52
CA GLY A 25 1.24 4.57 -5.19
C GLY A 25 0.96 5.72 -4.25
N ASP A 26 0.36 5.46 -3.09
CA ASP A 26 0.06 6.48 -2.06
C ASP A 26 1.32 7.22 -1.58
N ALA A 27 2.40 6.51 -1.29
CA ALA A 27 3.66 7.11 -0.89
C ALA A 27 4.23 8.08 -1.93
N ALA A 28 4.34 7.62 -3.19
CA ALA A 28 4.85 8.43 -4.29
C ALA A 28 4.00 9.68 -4.51
N LEU A 29 2.69 9.49 -4.40
CA LEU A 29 1.68 10.52 -4.50
C LEU A 29 1.75 11.53 -3.34
N GLY A 30 2.05 11.09 -2.12
CA GLY A 30 2.28 11.97 -0.97
C GLY A 30 3.56 12.80 -1.14
N TRP A 31 4.63 12.17 -1.62
CA TRP A 31 5.88 12.87 -1.92
C TRP A 31 5.75 13.89 -3.05
N LEU A 32 5.01 13.56 -4.12
CA LEU A 32 4.75 14.47 -5.23
C LEU A 32 4.05 15.76 -4.74
N PHE A 33 3.09 15.63 -3.82
CA PHE A 33 2.42 16.79 -3.24
C PHE A 33 3.31 17.60 -2.30
N ALA A 34 4.06 16.93 -1.42
CA ALA A 34 5.01 17.63 -0.55
C ALA A 34 6.04 18.40 -1.37
N PHE A 35 6.49 17.82 -2.49
CA PHE A 35 7.41 18.47 -3.41
C PHE A 35 6.76 19.69 -4.07
N SER A 36 5.54 19.55 -4.58
CA SER A 36 4.79 20.67 -5.17
C SER A 36 4.50 21.80 -4.18
N GLN A 37 4.49 21.53 -2.88
CA GLN A 37 4.23 22.51 -1.81
C GLN A 37 5.52 23.07 -1.19
N GLY A 38 6.71 22.63 -1.64
CA GLY A 38 8.00 23.03 -1.07
C GLY A 38 8.25 22.49 0.34
N SER A 39 7.45 21.54 0.82
CA SER A 39 7.55 20.94 2.16
C SER A 39 8.24 19.57 2.18
N PHE A 40 8.73 19.12 1.02
CA PHE A 40 9.43 17.84 0.92
C PHE A 40 10.82 17.90 1.56
N ASP A 41 11.05 17.05 2.56
CA ASP A 41 12.36 16.80 3.15
C ASP A 41 12.79 15.35 2.91
N ILE A 42 13.87 15.16 2.15
CA ILE A 42 14.46 13.85 1.86
C ILE A 42 14.92 13.11 3.11
N ARG A 43 15.26 13.84 4.19
CA ARG A 43 15.71 13.25 5.46
C ARG A 43 14.58 12.54 6.21
N GLU A 44 13.33 12.92 5.95
CA GLU A 44 12.16 12.26 6.53
C GLU A 44 11.75 11.00 5.76
N VAL A 45 12.25 10.78 4.54
CA VAL A 45 11.90 9.62 3.72
C VAL A 45 12.24 8.29 4.42
N PRO A 46 13.45 8.06 4.96
CA PRO A 46 13.76 6.81 5.67
C PRO A 46 12.85 6.57 6.89
N ARG A 47 12.50 7.65 7.61
CA ARG A 47 11.59 7.57 8.76
C ARG A 47 10.19 7.20 8.29
N PHE A 48 9.68 7.86 7.25
CA PHE A 48 8.38 7.58 6.65
C PHE A 48 8.26 6.13 6.17
N LEU A 49 9.29 5.60 5.49
CA LEU A 49 9.33 4.20 5.07
C LEU A 49 9.16 3.25 6.27
N ARG A 50 9.90 3.49 7.36
CA ARG A 50 9.88 2.65 8.57
C ARG A 50 8.56 2.69 9.32
N THR A 51 7.93 3.85 9.41
CA THR A 51 6.71 4.01 10.22
C THR A 51 5.43 3.76 9.44
N ASN A 52 5.42 4.06 8.13
CA ASN A 52 4.18 4.10 7.35
C ASN A 52 4.09 3.06 6.23
N LEU A 53 5.19 2.43 5.80
CA LEU A 53 5.18 1.50 4.67
C LEU A 53 5.62 0.10 5.09
N LEU A 54 6.81 -0.02 5.69
CA LEU A 54 7.40 -1.30 6.08
C LEU A 54 6.51 -2.15 6.99
N PRO A 55 5.78 -1.61 7.99
CA PRO A 55 4.90 -2.42 8.82
C PRO A 55 3.78 -3.09 8.01
N TYR A 56 3.19 -2.39 7.04
CA TYR A 56 2.12 -2.92 6.20
C TYR A 56 2.65 -3.92 5.18
N MET A 57 3.77 -3.60 4.52
CA MET A 57 4.42 -4.53 3.59
C MET A 57 4.88 -5.80 4.32
N GLY A 58 5.45 -5.65 5.52
CA GLY A 58 5.85 -6.77 6.36
C GLY A 58 4.67 -7.65 6.76
N ALA A 59 3.57 -7.05 7.23
CA ALA A 59 2.35 -7.79 7.56
C ALA A 59 1.81 -8.59 6.36
N LEU A 60 1.78 -7.99 5.17
CA LEU A 60 1.34 -8.67 3.94
C LEU A 60 2.26 -9.83 3.53
N VAL A 61 3.59 -9.65 3.65
CA VAL A 61 4.55 -10.73 3.36
C VAL A 61 4.40 -11.87 4.36
N ILE A 62 4.26 -11.56 5.65
CA ILE A 62 4.08 -12.56 6.69
C ILE A 62 2.79 -13.34 6.47
N THR A 63 1.66 -12.67 6.21
CA THR A 63 0.39 -13.36 5.97
C THR A 63 0.39 -14.13 4.65
N ALA A 64 1.08 -13.63 3.62
CA ALA A 64 1.29 -14.40 2.39
C ALA A 64 2.07 -15.69 2.69
N LEU A 65 3.15 -15.62 3.46
CA LEU A 65 3.91 -16.82 3.85
C LEU A 65 3.05 -17.81 4.65
N LEU A 66 2.24 -17.31 5.59
CA LEU A 66 1.32 -18.16 6.36
C LEU A 66 0.27 -18.84 5.47
N SER A 67 -0.14 -18.23 4.36
CA SER A 67 -1.10 -18.84 3.43
C SER A 67 -0.61 -20.17 2.83
N LEU A 68 0.71 -20.45 2.86
CA LEU A 68 1.28 -21.73 2.45
C LEU A 68 0.95 -22.89 3.42
N LEU A 69 0.50 -22.58 4.64
CA LEU A 69 0.19 -23.58 5.67
C LEU A 69 -1.24 -24.14 5.58
N GLY A 70 -2.12 -23.51 4.80
CA GLY A 70 -3.50 -23.96 4.60
C GLY A 70 -4.49 -22.84 4.26
N ASP A 71 -5.70 -23.25 3.86
CA ASP A 71 -6.74 -22.33 3.36
C ASP A 71 -7.24 -21.33 4.42
N ASP A 72 -7.25 -21.69 5.70
CA ASP A 72 -7.64 -20.78 6.77
C ASP A 72 -6.72 -19.55 6.84
N TYR A 73 -5.41 -19.75 6.66
CA TYR A 73 -4.43 -18.66 6.63
C TYR A 73 -4.53 -17.83 5.34
N LYS A 74 -4.96 -18.46 4.24
CA LYS A 74 -5.22 -17.77 2.98
C LYS A 74 -6.41 -16.81 3.10
N ALA A 75 -7.46 -17.18 3.83
CA ALA A 75 -8.56 -16.29 4.14
C ALA A 75 -8.08 -15.07 4.95
N VAL A 76 -7.23 -15.30 5.97
CA VAL A 76 -6.60 -14.21 6.74
C VAL A 76 -5.77 -13.30 5.82
N PHE A 77 -4.96 -13.87 4.92
CA PHE A 77 -4.21 -13.08 3.93
C PHE A 77 -5.12 -12.18 3.12
N PHE A 78 -6.23 -12.70 2.59
CA PHE A 78 -7.14 -11.90 1.76
C PHE A 78 -7.84 -10.80 2.55
N VAL A 79 -8.24 -11.05 3.80
CA VAL A 79 -8.82 -10.01 4.68
C VAL A 79 -7.80 -8.90 4.95
N VAL A 80 -6.58 -9.26 5.34
CA VAL A 80 -5.51 -8.28 5.61
C VAL A 80 -5.18 -7.49 4.33
N THR A 81 -5.05 -8.18 3.21
CA THR A 81 -4.80 -7.56 1.89
C THR A 81 -5.90 -6.59 1.51
N ALA A 82 -7.17 -6.95 1.71
CA ALA A 82 -8.30 -6.07 1.42
C ALA A 82 -8.28 -4.81 2.30
N ILE A 83 -8.04 -4.94 3.60
CA ILE A 83 -7.95 -3.81 4.53
C ILE A 83 -6.81 -2.86 4.14
N VAL A 84 -5.62 -3.41 3.89
CA VAL A 84 -4.44 -2.60 3.52
C VAL A 84 -4.63 -1.94 2.16
N THR A 85 -5.17 -2.66 1.17
CA THR A 85 -5.46 -2.10 -0.15
C THR A 85 -6.54 -1.01 -0.05
N ALA A 86 -7.57 -1.18 0.78
CA ALA A 86 -8.58 -0.15 0.98
C ALA A 86 -7.96 1.11 1.62
N LYS A 87 -7.14 0.94 2.66
CA LYS A 87 -6.40 2.02 3.31
C LYS A 87 -5.58 2.82 2.29
N PHE A 88 -4.65 2.18 1.58
CA PHE A 88 -3.75 2.89 0.69
C PHE A 88 -4.34 3.21 -0.71
N GLY A 89 -5.37 2.49 -1.14
CA GLY A 89 -6.00 2.71 -2.44
C GLY A 89 -7.15 3.72 -2.37
N VAL A 90 -8.13 3.47 -1.51
CA VAL A 90 -9.36 4.28 -1.44
C VAL A 90 -9.08 5.63 -0.76
N GLU A 91 -8.33 5.66 0.35
CA GLU A 91 -8.02 6.92 1.02
C GLU A 91 -7.16 7.80 0.12
N ALA A 92 -6.13 7.24 -0.51
CA ALA A 92 -5.28 7.98 -1.44
C ALA A 92 -6.07 8.61 -2.58
N LEU A 93 -6.97 7.84 -3.23
CA LEU A 93 -7.81 8.36 -4.30
C LEU A 93 -8.80 9.41 -3.80
N LYS A 94 -9.49 9.15 -2.68
CA LYS A 94 -10.49 10.05 -2.10
C LYS A 94 -9.87 11.39 -1.71
N ASP A 95 -8.80 11.37 -0.93
CA ASP A 95 -8.15 12.60 -0.43
C ASP A 95 -7.60 13.45 -1.56
N LYS A 96 -7.15 12.80 -2.63
CA LYS A 96 -6.62 13.47 -3.82
C LYS A 96 -7.68 14.07 -4.71
N LEU A 97 -8.75 13.32 -4.98
CA LEU A 97 -9.88 13.81 -5.74
C LEU A 97 -10.54 14.98 -5.00
N VAL A 98 -10.74 14.87 -3.68
CA VAL A 98 -11.32 15.96 -2.88
C VAL A 98 -10.44 17.21 -2.87
N ARG A 99 -9.11 17.07 -2.79
CA ARG A 99 -8.20 18.23 -2.90
C ARG A 99 -8.21 18.88 -4.28
N TYR A 100 -8.32 18.10 -5.35
CA TYR A 100 -8.28 18.62 -6.72
C TYR A 100 -9.62 19.22 -7.18
N PHE A 101 -10.74 18.66 -6.71
CA PHE A 101 -12.09 19.12 -7.05
C PHE A 101 -12.68 20.11 -6.05
N LYS A 102 -11.97 20.47 -4.96
CA LYS A 102 -12.36 21.63 -4.16
C LYS A 102 -12.18 22.87 -5.04
N PRO A 103 -13.26 23.55 -5.46
CA PRO A 103 -13.13 24.71 -6.33
C PRO A 103 -12.41 25.82 -5.55
N THR A 104 -11.53 26.55 -6.23
CA THR A 104 -10.94 27.83 -5.80
C THR A 104 -12.00 28.94 -5.78
N SER A 105 -13.15 28.68 -5.18
CA SER A 105 -14.23 29.64 -5.03
C SER A 105 -14.57 29.80 -3.55
N GLU A 106 -13.76 30.58 -2.86
CA GLU A 106 -14.27 31.53 -1.87
C GLU A 106 -13.39 32.81 -1.96
N PRO A 107 -14.01 33.99 -1.84
CA PRO A 107 -13.45 35.30 -2.24
C PRO A 107 -12.25 35.79 -1.43
#